data_AF-A0A4Q5RP69-F1
#
_entry.id   AF-A0A4Q5RP69-F1
#
_cell.length_a   1.000
_cell.length_b   1.000
_cell.length_c   1.000
_cell.angle_alpha   90.00
_cell.angle_beta   90.00
_cell.angle_gamma   90.00
#
_symmetry.space_group_name_H-M   'P 1'
#
loop_
_entity.id
_entity.type
_entity.pdbx_description
1 polymer ?
#
loop_
_entity_poly.entity_id
_entity_poly.type
_entity_poly.pdbx_seq_one_letter_code
_entity_poly.pdbx_strand_id
1 'polypeptide(L)'
;MVIIPTKPGIADLMAIRATIAMLQDVHDKNPNLKKVIVFNMVKMSSSITAKIKELVDAYEIPVCKRMITDRVSFARSLAIDDGIYGLEDAKAKEELDELTQEVIDILNN
;
A
#
# COMPACT_ATOMS: atom_id res chain seq x y z
N MET A 1 -4.35 -12.44 5.74
CA MET A 1 -4.46 -11.31 4.80
C MET A 1 -3.10 -11.08 4.16
N VAL A 2 -3.07 -10.64 2.91
CA VAL A 2 -1.86 -10.26 2.19
C VAL A 2 -1.93 -8.77 1.84
N ILE A 3 -0.92 -8.01 2.25
CA ILE A 3 -0.75 -6.61 1.86
C ILE A 3 0.36 -6.55 0.81
N ILE A 4 0.09 -5.89 -0.32
CA ILE A 4 1.04 -5.75 -1.42
C ILE A 4 1.49 -4.29 -1.47
N PRO A 5 2.61 -3.93 -0.81
CA PRO A 5 3.15 -2.57 -0.89
C PRO A 5 3.80 -2.38 -2.27
N THR A 6 3.41 -1.33 -2.98
CA THR A 6 4.01 -1.00 -4.28
C THR A 6 4.18 0.51 -4.44
N LYS A 7 5.25 0.92 -5.12
CA LYS A 7 5.43 2.32 -5.49
C LYS A 7 4.52 2.65 -6.68
N PRO A 8 3.99 3.88 -6.80
CA PRO A 8 3.31 4.32 -8.02
C PRO A 8 4.35 4.58 -9.13
N GLY A 9 5.01 3.52 -9.58
CA GLY A 9 5.88 3.49 -10.74
C GLY A 9 5.47 2.34 -11.67
N ILE A 10 5.59 2.54 -12.98
CA ILE A 10 5.24 1.50 -13.97
C ILE A 10 6.12 0.26 -13.78
N ALA A 11 7.41 0.45 -13.45
CA ALA A 11 8.33 -0.66 -13.20
C ALA A 11 7.91 -1.48 -11.98
N ASP A 12 7.61 -0.83 -10.85
CA ASP A 12 7.11 -1.47 -9.63
C ASP A 12 5.78 -2.20 -9.90
N LEU A 13 4.89 -1.60 -10.70
CA LEU A 13 3.64 -2.24 -11.09
C LEU A 13 3.88 -3.52 -11.92
N MET A 14 4.80 -3.46 -12.88
CA MET A 14 5.17 -4.63 -13.68
C MET A 14 5.77 -5.74 -12.82
N ALA A 15 6.57 -5.38 -11.80
CA ALA A 15 7.20 -6.33 -10.91
C ALA A 15 6.18 -7.08 -10.04
N ILE A 16 5.12 -6.41 -9.57
CA ILE A 16 4.10 -7.06 -8.73
C ILE A 16 3.14 -7.96 -9.51
N ARG A 17 3.14 -7.93 -10.85
CA ARG A 17 2.23 -8.77 -11.68
C ARG A 17 2.35 -10.26 -11.37
N ALA A 18 3.56 -10.74 -11.14
CA ALA A 18 3.78 -12.16 -10.79
C ALA A 18 3.17 -12.50 -9.43
N THR A 19 3.30 -11.61 -8.44
CA THR A 19 2.67 -11.75 -7.11
C THR A 19 1.15 -11.77 -7.23
N ILE A 20 0.58 -10.90 -8.07
CA ILE A 20 -0.87 -10.83 -8.32
C ILE A 20 -1.36 -12.14 -8.94
N ALA A 21 -0.69 -12.64 -9.98
CA ALA A 21 -1.02 -13.91 -10.62
C ALA A 21 -0.97 -15.07 -9.62
N MET A 22 0.10 -15.15 -8.80
CA MET A 22 0.19 -16.15 -7.74
C MET A 22 -0.96 -16.05 -6.74
N LEU A 23 -1.38 -14.85 -6.35
CA LEU A 23 -2.50 -14.64 -5.43
C LEU A 23 -3.88 -14.91 -6.07
N GLN A 24 -3.97 -14.92 -7.40
CA GLN A 24 -5.14 -15.39 -8.12
C GLN A 24 -5.17 -16.93 -8.12
N ASP A 25 -4.05 -17.60 -8.38
CA ASP A 25 -3.95 -19.07 -8.34
C ASP A 25 -4.21 -19.67 -6.94
N VAL A 26 -3.83 -18.94 -5.89
CA VAL A 26 -4.07 -19.36 -4.49
C VAL A 26 -5.54 -19.15 -4.08
N HIS A 27 -6.32 -18.36 -4.82
CA HIS A 27 -7.72 -18.10 -4.49
C HIS A 27 -8.54 -19.38 -4.43
N ASP A 28 -8.31 -20.33 -5.35
CA ASP A 28 -8.98 -21.63 -5.38
C ASP A 28 -8.76 -22.45 -4.10
N LYS A 29 -7.62 -22.26 -3.44
CA LYS A 29 -7.25 -22.96 -2.20
C LYS A 29 -7.71 -22.24 -0.93
N ASN A 30 -7.84 -20.91 -1.00
CA ASN A 30 -8.32 -20.12 0.12
C ASN A 30 -9.13 -18.90 -0.37
N PRO A 31 -10.44 -19.09 -0.65
CA PRO A 31 -11.29 -18.02 -1.15
C PRO A 31 -11.44 -16.84 -0.18
N ASN A 32 -11.26 -17.11 1.12
CA ASN A 32 -11.36 -16.12 2.19
C ASN A 32 -10.05 -15.33 2.40
N LEU A 33 -9.01 -15.57 1.59
CA LEU A 33 -7.75 -14.84 1.70
C LEU A 33 -7.94 -13.40 1.25
N LYS A 34 -8.12 -12.51 2.23
CA LYS A 34 -8.15 -11.06 1.99
C LYS A 34 -6.80 -10.58 1.46
N LYS A 35 -6.84 -9.80 0.38
CA LYS A 35 -5.67 -9.23 -0.29
C LYS A 35 -5.93 -7.78 -0.64
N VAL A 36 -4.95 -6.91 -0.45
CA VAL A 36 -5.08 -5.47 -0.73
C VAL A 36 -3.74 -4.90 -1.21
N ILE A 37 -3.79 -3.97 -2.17
CA ILE A 37 -2.63 -3.22 -2.63
C ILE A 37 -2.55 -1.89 -1.88
N VAL A 38 -1.35 -1.54 -1.43
CA VAL A 38 -1.06 -0.27 -0.78
C VAL A 38 -0.01 0.48 -1.59
N PHE A 39 -0.34 1.70 -1.99
CA PHE A 39 0.66 2.57 -2.62
C PHE A 39 1.58 3.19 -1.56
N ASN A 40 2.86 2.86 -1.67
CA ASN A 40 3.92 3.33 -0.79
C ASN A 40 4.87 4.29 -1.54
N MET A 41 5.55 5.15 -0.80
CA MET A 41 6.52 6.13 -1.33
C MET A 41 5.93 6.98 -2.47
N VAL A 42 4.70 7.46 -2.30
CA VAL A 42 4.01 8.28 -3.28
C VAL A 42 4.55 9.69 -3.28
N LYS A 43 4.90 10.21 -4.46
CA LYS A 43 5.26 11.63 -4.63
C LYS A 43 3.99 12.44 -4.92
N MET A 44 3.72 13.47 -4.11
CA MET A 44 2.47 14.28 -4.14
C MET A 44 2.12 14.90 -5.51
N SER A 45 3.08 15.09 -6.41
CA SER A 45 2.89 15.86 -7.66
C SER A 45 2.71 15.03 -8.93
N SER A 46 2.50 13.72 -8.82
CA SER A 46 2.58 12.85 -10.01
C SER A 46 1.20 12.55 -10.63
N SER A 47 0.95 13.11 -11.82
CA SER A 47 -0.12 12.65 -12.74
C SER A 47 -0.01 11.15 -13.06
N ILE A 48 1.20 10.61 -12.92
CA ILE A 48 1.53 9.19 -13.03
C ILE A 48 0.77 8.35 -11.99
N THR A 49 0.55 8.84 -10.76
CA THR A 49 -0.16 8.09 -9.71
C THR A 49 -1.60 7.79 -10.14
N ALA A 50 -2.29 8.77 -10.76
CA ALA A 50 -3.66 8.57 -11.25
C ALA A 50 -3.70 7.52 -12.37
N LYS A 51 -2.78 7.59 -13.33
CA LYS A 51 -2.68 6.60 -14.42
C LYS A 51 -2.33 5.20 -13.92
N ILE A 52 -1.52 5.11 -12.87
CA ILE A 52 -1.15 3.82 -12.26
C ILE A 52 -2.32 3.23 -11.47
N LYS A 53 -3.17 4.04 -10.83
CA LYS A 53 -4.42 3.55 -10.25
C LYS A 53 -5.27 2.85 -11.30
N GLU A 54 -5.49 3.49 -12.44
CA GLU A 54 -6.28 2.91 -13.55
C GLU A 54 -5.70 1.57 -14.02
N LEU A 55 -4.37 1.45 -14.13
CA LEU A 55 -3.72 0.20 -14.50
C LEU A 55 -3.84 -0.88 -13.43
N VAL A 56 -3.93 -0.49 -12.16
CA VAL A 56 -4.03 -1.43 -11.04
C VAL A 56 -5.45 -1.96 -10.87
N ASP A 57 -6.46 -1.12 -11.17
CA ASP A 57 -7.87 -1.53 -11.15
C ASP A 57 -8.14 -2.72 -12.09
N ALA A 58 -7.32 -2.91 -13.14
CA ALA A 58 -7.39 -4.06 -14.04
C ALA A 58 -6.99 -5.41 -13.39
N TYR A 59 -6.35 -5.42 -12.21
CA TYR A 59 -5.91 -6.64 -11.55
C TYR A 59 -6.95 -7.28 -10.61
N GLU A 60 -8.14 -6.67 -10.47
CA GLU A 60 -9.23 -7.18 -9.62
C GLU A 60 -8.82 -7.42 -8.15
N ILE A 61 -7.79 -6.71 -7.68
CA ILE A 61 -7.39 -6.67 -6.27
C ILE A 61 -7.72 -5.28 -5.73
N PRO A 62 -8.40 -5.17 -4.58
CA PRO A 62 -8.74 -3.88 -4.01
C PRO A 62 -7.48 -3.10 -3.65
N VAL A 63 -7.56 -1.78 -3.80
CA VAL A 63 -6.47 -0.85 -3.50
C VAL A 63 -6.91 0.05 -2.36
N CYS A 64 -6.05 0.24 -1.36
CA CYS A 64 -6.31 1.22 -0.30
C CYS A 64 -6.43 2.63 -0.89
N LYS A 65 -7.43 3.37 -0.39
CA LYS A 65 -7.62 4.79 -0.69
C LYS A 65 -6.48 5.60 -0.09
N ARG A 66 -6.07 5.27 1.14
CA ARG A 66 -4.95 5.94 1.79
C ARG A 66 -3.63 5.43 1.25
N MET A 67 -2.71 6.36 1.05
CA MET A 67 -1.36 6.10 0.54
C MET A 67 -0.32 6.60 1.52
N ILE A 68 0.86 5.99 1.47
CA ILE A 68 2.02 6.45 2.23
C ILE A 68 2.87 7.36 1.33
N THR A 69 3.00 8.61 1.74
CA THR A 69 3.80 9.60 1.02
C THR A 69 5.29 9.33 1.21
N ASP A 70 6.10 9.66 0.20
CA ASP A 70 7.57 9.63 0.29
C ASP A 70 8.09 10.73 1.23
N ARG A 71 8.08 10.45 2.54
CA ARG A 71 8.53 11.35 3.61
C ARG A 71 9.86 10.89 4.18
N VAL A 72 10.78 11.85 4.38
CA VAL A 72 12.07 11.61 5.05
C VAL A 72 11.89 11.02 6.45
N SER A 73 10.80 11.39 7.14
CA SER A 73 10.46 10.89 8.47
C SER A 73 10.31 9.36 8.51
N PHE A 74 9.75 8.73 7.47
CA PHE A 74 9.65 7.26 7.40
C PHE A 74 11.02 6.57 7.27
N ALA A 75 11.98 7.21 6.60
CA ALA A 75 13.35 6.68 6.55
C ALA A 75 14.05 6.85 7.92
N ARG A 76 13.86 8.00 8.58
CA ARG A 76 14.45 8.27 9.91
C ARG A 76 13.87 7.38 11.00
N SER A 77 12.58 7.03 10.92
CA SER A 77 11.93 6.17 11.89
C SER A 77 12.52 4.77 11.98
N LEU A 78 13.24 4.31 10.94
CA LEU A 78 13.91 3.00 10.97
C LEU A 78 15.05 2.92 12.01
N ALA A 79 15.57 4.06 12.46
CA ALA A 79 16.65 4.15 13.43
C ALA A 79 16.17 4.48 14.86
N ILE A 80 14.84 4.48 15.09
CA ILE A 80 14.22 4.86 16.36
C ILE A 80 13.30 3.72 16.81
N ASP A 81 13.34 3.36 18.09
CA ASP A 81 12.59 2.23 18.64
C ASP A 81 11.05 2.40 18.47
N ASP A 82 10.55 3.64 18.56
CA ASP A 82 9.12 3.96 18.46
C ASP A 82 8.66 4.31 17.03
N GLY A 83 9.48 3.99 16.02
CA GLY A 83 9.14 4.19 14.61
C GLY A 83 8.71 5.62 14.29
N ILE A 84 7.63 5.77 13.52
CA ILE A 84 7.12 7.09 13.11
C ILE A 84 6.50 7.86 14.28
N TYR A 85 6.03 7.16 15.32
CA TYR A 85 5.39 7.78 16.49
C TYR A 85 6.41 8.48 17.40
N GLY A 86 7.67 8.05 17.37
CA GLY A 86 8.80 8.71 18.02
C GLY A 86 9.32 9.99 17.33
N LEU A 87 8.78 10.36 16.15
CA LEU A 87 9.19 11.56 15.41
C LEU A 87 8.13 12.67 15.48
N GLU A 88 8.55 13.93 15.31
CA GLU A 88 7.63 15.08 15.23
C GLU A 88 7.11 15.30 13.80
N ASP A 89 6.46 14.29 13.22
CA ASP A 89 5.76 14.40 11.91
C ASP A 89 4.31 13.96 12.04
N ALA A 90 3.44 14.89 12.45
CA ALA A 90 2.01 14.62 12.66
C ALA A 90 1.31 14.09 11.41
N LYS A 91 1.69 14.57 10.22
CA LYS A 91 1.09 14.14 8.96
C LYS A 91 1.48 12.71 8.60
N ALA A 92 2.72 12.31 8.88
CA ALA A 92 3.16 10.93 8.67
C ALA A 92 2.45 9.95 9.61
N LYS A 93 2.23 10.35 10.87
CA LYS A 93 1.44 9.57 11.83
C LYS A 93 -0.01 9.42 11.36
N GLU A 94 -0.65 10.53 11.00
CA GLU A 94 -2.01 10.53 10.46
C GLU A 94 -2.15 9.68 9.19
N GLU A 95 -1.19 9.75 8.26
CA GLU A 95 -1.17 8.87 7.08
C GLU A 95 -1.13 7.38 7.44
N LEU A 96 -0.33 7.00 8.44
CA LEU A 96 -0.22 5.63 8.90
C LEU A 96 -1.46 5.17 9.67
N ASP A 97 -2.02 6.04 10.52
CA ASP A 97 -3.22 5.76 11.31
C ASP A 97 -4.44 5.54 10.40
N GLU A 98 -4.63 6.43 9.41
CA GLU A 98 -5.72 6.29 8.42
C GLU A 98 -5.58 5.01 7.59
N LEU A 99 -4.36 4.67 7.14
CA LEU A 99 -4.11 3.41 6.44
C LEU A 99 -4.38 2.20 7.34
N THR A 100 -3.97 2.28 8.60
CA THR A 100 -4.19 1.21 9.58
C THR A 100 -5.67 0.97 9.80
N GLN A 101 -6.46 2.03 9.94
CA GLN A 101 -7.91 1.93 10.06
C GLN A 101 -8.53 1.27 8.82
N GLU A 102 -8.14 1.71 7.61
CA GLU A 102 -8.64 1.12 6.37
C GLU A 102 -8.31 -0.38 6.25
N VAL A 103 -7.11 -0.79 6.66
CA VAL A 103 -6.70 -2.20 6.66
C VAL A 103 -7.50 -3.02 7.68
N ILE A 104 -7.76 -2.47 8.87
CA ILE A 104 -8.62 -3.11 9.88
C ILE A 104 -10.05 -3.27 9.37
N ASP A 105 -10.59 -2.27 8.68
CA ASP A 105 -11.93 -2.32 8.11
C ASP A 105 -12.02 -3.42 7.03
N ILE A 106 -10.99 -3.59 6.20
CA ILE A 106 -10.90 -4.70 5.24
C ILE A 106 -10.81 -6.04 5.98
N LEU A 107 -10.03 -6.12 7.06
CA LEU A 107 -9.91 -7.36 7.85
C LEU A 107 -11.22 -7.80 8.49
N ASN A 108 -12.06 -6.86 8.90
CA ASN A 108 -13.32 -7.14 9.60
C ASN A 108 -14.51 -7.37 8.65
N ASN A 109 -14.47 -6.85 7.43
CA ASN A 109 -15.46 -7.11 6.37
C ASN A 109 -15.07 -8.30 5.51
#